data_AF-B5FEL2-F1
#
_entry.id   AF-B5FEL2-F1
#
_cell.length_a   1.000
_cell.length_b   1.000
_cell.length_c   1.000
_cell.angle_alpha   90.00
_cell.angle_beta   90.00
_cell.angle_gamma   90.00
#
_symmetry.space_group_name_H-M   'P 1'
#
loop_
_entity.id
_entity.type
_entity.pdbx_description
1 polymer ?
#
loop_
_entity_poly.entity_id
_entity_poly.type
_entity_poly.pdbx_seq_one_letter_code
_entity_poly.pdbx_strand_id
1 'polypeptide(L)'
;MAINSNKSHILISNESLIKIYNAVLLQGFFADTKRIKDIFMSQAKRKESAEFLDLVVSGRQSILAIEIQSKELTSLIAKLRSKEFDLCNEKLPNPFKELPQLSLNGITSVMQTLLAQSALLTQDESMMIHFFNNDLEKAYASSSLLTSNHPTLFAYQTHIKQKYNEAIEFDNLLDNLLK
;
A
#
# COMPACT_ATOMS: atom_id res chain seq x y z
N MET A 1 -46.10 -5.12 -10.74
CA MET A 1 -45.21 -3.99 -10.40
C MET A 1 -43.81 -4.32 -10.90
N ALA A 2 -43.34 -3.67 -11.97
CA ALA A 2 -41.99 -3.88 -12.49
C ALA A 2 -41.05 -2.85 -11.82
N ILE A 3 -40.03 -3.34 -11.12
CA ILE A 3 -38.99 -2.51 -10.51
C ILE A 3 -38.01 -2.17 -11.64
N ASN A 4 -38.15 -0.98 -12.23
CA ASN A 4 -37.20 -0.45 -13.20
C ASN A 4 -35.84 -0.24 -12.51
N SER A 5 -34.90 -1.16 -12.74
CA SER A 5 -33.49 -0.98 -12.40
C SER A 5 -32.90 0.07 -13.35
N ASN A 6 -32.83 1.32 -12.90
CA ASN A 6 -32.22 2.41 -13.62
C ASN A 6 -30.68 2.25 -13.50
N LYS A 7 -30.10 1.34 -14.29
CA LYS A 7 -28.65 1.18 -14.40
C LYS A 7 -28.10 2.35 -15.20
N SER A 8 -27.57 3.36 -14.49
CA SER A 8 -26.75 4.40 -15.08
C SER A 8 -25.50 3.76 -15.70
N HIS A 9 -25.51 3.54 -17.01
CA HIS A 9 -24.34 3.09 -17.74
C HIS A 9 -23.30 4.21 -17.77
N ILE A 10 -22.27 4.09 -16.92
CA ILE A 10 -21.11 4.99 -16.96
C ILE A 10 -20.23 4.53 -18.11
N LEU A 11 -20.14 5.34 -19.16
CA LEU A 11 -19.23 5.09 -20.29
C LEU A 11 -17.82 5.52 -19.88
N ILE A 12 -16.88 4.57 -19.94
CA ILE A 12 -15.47 4.82 -19.63
C ILE A 12 -14.77 5.10 -20.96
N SER A 13 -14.10 6.25 -21.07
CA SER A 13 -13.25 6.56 -22.23
C SER A 13 -12.12 5.53 -22.35
N ASN A 14 -11.81 5.08 -23.56
CA ASN A 14 -10.67 4.16 -23.79
C ASN A 14 -9.35 4.71 -23.23
N GLU A 15 -9.16 6.02 -23.25
CA GLU A 15 -7.98 6.71 -22.70
C GLU A 15 -7.82 6.49 -21.19
N SER A 16 -8.91 6.23 -20.46
CA SER A 16 -8.89 5.96 -19.02
C SER A 16 -8.59 4.48 -18.68
N LEU A 17 -8.54 3.58 -19.67
CA LEU A 17 -8.33 2.16 -19.41
C LEU A 17 -6.96 1.88 -18.79
N ILE A 18 -5.91 2.59 -19.21
CA ILE A 18 -4.56 2.44 -18.64
C ILE A 18 -4.55 2.87 -17.17
N LYS A 19 -5.17 4.01 -16.87
CA LYS A 19 -5.32 4.52 -15.52
C LYS A 19 -6.06 3.53 -14.61
N ILE A 20 -7.17 2.96 -15.09
CA ILE A 20 -7.94 1.96 -14.34
C ILE A 20 -7.12 0.70 -14.14
N TYR A 21 -6.46 0.20 -15.18
CA TYR A 21 -5.58 -0.96 -15.11
C TYR A 21 -4.49 -0.76 -14.03
N ASN A 22 -3.79 0.38 -14.05
CA ASN A 22 -2.75 0.68 -13.07
C ASN A 22 -3.32 0.81 -11.65
N ALA A 23 -4.51 1.40 -11.50
CA ALA A 23 -5.17 1.50 -10.20
C ALA A 23 -5.56 0.14 -9.64
N VAL A 24 -6.13 -0.75 -10.45
CA VAL A 24 -6.48 -2.13 -10.06
C VAL A 24 -5.23 -2.92 -9.70
N LEU A 25 -4.15 -2.77 -10.47
CA LEU A 25 -2.89 -3.42 -10.17
C LEU A 25 -2.32 -2.98 -8.82
N LEU A 26 -2.32 -1.68 -8.55
CA LEU A 26 -1.88 -1.11 -7.28
C LEU A 26 -2.78 -1.56 -6.11
N GLN A 27 -4.09 -1.69 -6.34
CA GLN A 27 -5.01 -2.24 -5.35
C GLN A 27 -4.68 -3.69 -4.98
N GLY A 28 -4.11 -4.46 -5.90
CA GLY A 28 -3.57 -5.79 -5.59
C GLY A 28 -2.47 -5.77 -4.52
N PHE A 29 -1.77 -4.65 -4.34
CA PHE A 29 -0.78 -4.49 -3.29
C PHE A 29 -1.31 -3.77 -2.05
N PHE A 30 -2.05 -2.68 -2.27
CA PHE A 30 -2.51 -1.75 -1.25
C PHE A 30 -4.02 -1.84 -1.10
N ALA A 31 -4.53 -2.12 0.11
CA ALA A 31 -5.98 -2.16 0.33
C ALA A 31 -6.65 -0.76 0.33
N ASP A 32 -5.90 0.28 0.72
CA ASP A 32 -6.44 1.64 0.88
C ASP A 32 -6.49 2.40 -0.45
N THR A 33 -7.70 2.73 -0.90
CA THR A 33 -7.94 3.50 -2.13
C THR A 33 -7.43 4.94 -2.05
N LYS A 34 -7.41 5.55 -0.84
CA LYS A 34 -6.82 6.87 -0.63
C LYS A 34 -5.33 6.85 -0.95
N ARG A 35 -4.64 5.79 -0.54
CA ARG A 35 -3.23 5.60 -0.86
C ARG A 35 -2.99 5.43 -2.36
N ILE A 36 -3.84 4.68 -3.05
CA ILE A 36 -3.76 4.57 -4.51
C ILE A 36 -3.87 5.96 -5.14
N LYS A 37 -4.85 6.76 -4.74
CA LYS A 37 -4.98 8.14 -5.22
C LYS A 37 -3.71 8.97 -4.95
N ASP A 38 -3.14 8.86 -3.75
CA ASP A 38 -1.91 9.56 -3.39
C ASP A 38 -0.70 9.13 -4.24
N ILE A 39 -0.59 7.85 -4.62
CA ILE A 39 0.44 7.32 -5.53
C ILE A 39 0.33 7.94 -6.93
N PHE A 40 -0.90 8.18 -7.41
CA PHE A 40 -1.12 8.87 -8.68
C PHE A 40 -0.77 10.36 -8.60
N MET A 41 -1.10 11.02 -7.48
CA MET A 41 -1.01 12.48 -7.34
C MET A 41 0.35 12.98 -6.84
N SER A 42 1.10 12.18 -6.08
CA SER A 42 2.34 12.61 -5.42
C SER A 42 3.50 11.68 -5.73
N GLN A 43 4.53 12.24 -6.37
CA GLN A 43 5.77 11.50 -6.65
C GLN A 43 6.46 11.01 -5.38
N ALA A 44 6.38 11.78 -4.29
CA ALA A 44 6.95 11.36 -3.02
C ALA A 44 6.25 10.10 -2.49
N LYS A 45 4.91 10.09 -2.50
CA LYS A 45 4.08 8.94 -2.09
C LYS A 45 4.24 7.73 -3.00
N ARG A 46 4.42 7.97 -4.30
CA ARG A 46 4.73 6.94 -5.30
C ARG A 46 6.06 6.26 -4.98
N LYS A 47 7.12 7.04 -4.75
CA LYS A 47 8.44 6.52 -4.38
C LYS A 47 8.40 5.74 -3.07
N GLU A 48 7.75 6.30 -2.05
CA GLU A 48 7.55 5.64 -0.75
C GLU A 48 6.85 4.28 -0.90
N SER A 49 5.84 4.20 -1.78
CA SER A 49 5.15 2.94 -2.07
C SER A 49 6.05 1.94 -2.80
N ALA A 50 6.93 2.40 -3.68
CA ALA A 50 7.92 1.55 -4.34
C ALA A 50 8.94 0.97 -3.34
N GLU A 51 9.43 1.78 -2.40
CA GLU A 51 10.34 1.31 -1.34
C GLU A 51 9.66 0.27 -0.44
N PHE A 52 8.37 0.46 -0.11
CA PHE A 52 7.61 -0.55 0.61
C PHE A 52 7.55 -1.87 -0.13
N LEU A 53 7.20 -1.85 -1.43
CA LEU A 53 7.13 -3.06 -2.23
C LEU A 53 8.48 -3.76 -2.30
N ASP A 54 9.57 -2.98 -2.37
CA ASP A 54 10.91 -3.54 -2.39
C ASP A 54 11.29 -4.20 -1.07
N LEU A 55 10.94 -3.60 0.07
CA LEU A 55 11.26 -4.16 1.38
C LEU A 55 10.38 -5.36 1.75
N VAL A 56 9.10 -5.31 1.39
CA VAL A 56 8.08 -6.23 1.91
C VAL A 56 7.66 -7.27 0.88
N VAL A 57 7.87 -7.04 -0.40
CA VAL A 57 7.47 -8.00 -1.45
C VAL A 57 8.69 -8.58 -2.16
N SER A 58 9.75 -7.81 -2.38
CA SER A 58 10.98 -8.37 -2.97
C SER A 58 11.55 -9.48 -2.07
N GLY A 59 11.98 -10.58 -2.69
CA GLY A 59 12.46 -11.77 -1.99
C GLY A 59 11.39 -12.82 -1.71
N ARG A 60 10.09 -12.49 -1.84
CA ARG A 60 9.00 -13.47 -1.73
C ARG A 60 8.63 -14.01 -3.12
N GLN A 61 8.76 -15.32 -3.30
CA GLN A 61 8.31 -15.99 -4.54
C GLN A 61 6.79 -16.18 -4.58
N SER A 62 6.14 -16.29 -3.41
CA SER A 62 4.68 -16.35 -3.30
C SER A 62 4.19 -15.80 -1.97
N ILE A 63 2.93 -15.34 -1.94
CA ILE A 63 2.25 -14.86 -0.73
C ILE A 63 0.82 -15.43 -0.71
N LEU A 64 0.51 -16.32 0.24
CA LEU A 64 -0.74 -17.13 0.29
C LEU A 64 -1.18 -17.65 -1.09
N ALA A 65 -0.30 -18.39 -1.76
CA ALA A 65 -0.51 -18.98 -3.10
C ALA A 65 -0.62 -17.98 -4.27
N ILE A 66 -0.49 -16.67 -4.04
CA ILE A 66 -0.30 -15.71 -5.13
C ILE A 66 1.15 -15.80 -5.60
N GLU A 67 1.34 -16.26 -6.83
CA GLU A 67 2.65 -16.34 -7.47
C GLU A 67 3.08 -14.95 -7.97
N ILE A 68 4.27 -14.50 -7.55
CA ILE A 68 4.81 -13.19 -7.87
C ILE A 68 6.04 -13.36 -8.78
N GLN A 69 5.95 -12.80 -9.98
CA GLN A 69 7.03 -12.80 -10.95
C GLN A 69 8.07 -11.74 -10.57
N SER A 70 9.22 -12.18 -10.06
CA SER A 70 10.27 -11.28 -9.55
C SER A 70 10.72 -10.24 -10.57
N LYS A 71 10.85 -10.62 -11.85
CA LYS A 71 11.30 -9.70 -12.92
C LYS A 71 10.32 -8.55 -13.15
N GLU A 72 9.03 -8.89 -13.25
CA GLU A 72 7.96 -7.90 -13.44
C GLU A 72 7.80 -7.02 -12.19
N LEU A 73 8.02 -7.58 -10.99
CA LEU A 73 7.99 -6.83 -9.74
C LEU A 73 9.12 -5.79 -9.71
N THR A 74 10.34 -6.20 -10.05
CA THR A 74 11.48 -5.27 -10.14
C THR A 74 11.23 -4.17 -11.17
N SER A 75 10.64 -4.51 -12.33
CA SER A 75 10.27 -3.52 -13.34
C SER A 75 9.17 -2.56 -12.86
N LEU A 76 8.17 -3.08 -12.14
CA LEU A 76 7.10 -2.28 -11.53
C LEU A 76 7.69 -1.29 -10.53
N ILE A 77 8.53 -1.76 -9.61
CA ILE A 77 9.17 -0.93 -8.59
C ILE A 77 10.04 0.16 -9.25
N ALA A 78 10.82 -0.20 -10.27
CA ALA A 78 11.63 0.77 -11.01
C ALA A 78 10.78 1.87 -11.67
N LYS A 79 9.66 1.50 -12.30
CA LYS A 79 8.72 2.45 -12.89
C LYS A 79 8.05 3.35 -11.85
N LEU A 80 7.68 2.81 -10.69
CA LEU A 80 7.12 3.61 -9.60
C LEU A 80 8.16 4.60 -9.01
N ARG A 81 9.44 4.25 -8.97
CA ARG A 81 10.52 5.16 -8.56
C ARG A 81 10.80 6.26 -9.59
N SER A 82 10.57 5.98 -10.88
CA SER A 82 10.82 6.92 -11.96
C SER A 82 9.92 8.16 -11.86
N LYS A 83 10.51 9.33 -12.12
CA LYS A 83 9.78 10.61 -12.23
C LYS A 83 9.12 10.79 -13.59
N GLU A 84 9.65 10.12 -14.61
CA GLU A 84 9.24 10.30 -16.01
C GLU A 84 8.06 9.41 -16.37
N PHE A 85 7.83 8.34 -15.60
CA PHE A 85 6.77 7.39 -15.86
C PHE A 85 5.38 7.97 -15.53
N ASP A 86 4.50 8.01 -16.52
CA ASP A 86 3.14 8.51 -16.36
C ASP A 86 2.16 7.37 -16.05
N LEU A 87 1.67 7.32 -14.80
CA LEU A 87 0.68 6.33 -14.36
C LEU A 87 -0.69 6.45 -15.08
N CYS A 88 -0.98 7.58 -15.73
CA CYS A 88 -2.24 7.73 -16.47
C CYS A 88 -2.15 7.17 -17.89
N ASN A 89 -0.98 7.26 -18.51
CA ASN A 89 -0.78 7.03 -19.94
C ASN A 89 0.11 5.83 -20.26
N GLU A 90 0.91 5.36 -19.30
CA GLU A 90 1.79 4.22 -19.48
C GLU A 90 1.39 3.03 -18.59
N LYS A 91 1.45 1.83 -19.16
CA LYS A 91 1.03 0.61 -18.47
C LYS A 91 2.11 0.09 -17.52
N LEU A 92 1.73 -0.20 -16.28
CA LEU A 92 2.59 -0.89 -15.32
C LEU A 92 2.74 -2.38 -15.68
N PRO A 93 3.95 -2.95 -15.53
CA PRO A 93 4.16 -4.39 -15.64
C PRO A 93 3.39 -5.08 -14.51
N ASN A 94 2.69 -6.16 -14.83
CA ASN A 94 1.93 -6.94 -13.84
C ASN A 94 2.81 -8.08 -13.30
N PRO A 95 3.17 -8.07 -12.01
CA PRO A 95 3.94 -9.16 -11.42
C PRO A 95 3.10 -10.33 -10.95
N PHE A 96 1.78 -10.21 -10.95
CA PHE A 96 0.89 -11.28 -10.52
C PHE A 96 0.54 -12.20 -11.68
N LYS A 97 0.70 -13.50 -11.46
CA LYS A 97 0.12 -14.51 -12.36
C LYS A 97 -1.41 -14.53 -12.26
N GLU A 98 -1.94 -14.36 -11.05
CA GLU A 98 -3.36 -14.16 -10.77
C GLU A 98 -3.52 -13.01 -9.76
N LEU A 99 -4.50 -12.13 -9.98
CA LEU A 99 -4.68 -10.96 -9.14
C LEU A 99 -5.20 -11.34 -7.74
N PRO A 100 -4.62 -10.78 -6.67
CA PRO A 100 -5.05 -11.05 -5.29
C PRO A 100 -6.56 -10.86 -5.05
N GLN A 101 -7.16 -9.89 -5.75
CA GLN A 101 -8.59 -9.54 -5.67
C GLN A 101 -9.52 -10.63 -6.20
N LEU A 102 -9.02 -11.53 -7.04
CA LEU A 102 -9.79 -12.61 -7.66
C LEU A 102 -9.61 -13.94 -6.92
N SER A 103 -8.43 -14.14 -6.31
CA SER A 103 -8.05 -15.41 -5.71
C SER A 103 -8.44 -15.56 -4.23
N LEU A 104 -8.72 -14.46 -3.52
CA LEU A 104 -8.86 -14.49 -2.06
C LEU A 104 -10.25 -14.05 -1.59
N ASN A 105 -10.94 -14.93 -0.84
CA ASN A 105 -12.27 -14.70 -0.26
C ASN A 105 -12.26 -13.58 0.80
N GLY A 106 -12.31 -12.32 0.37
CA GLY A 106 -12.41 -11.13 1.23
C GLY A 106 -11.08 -10.43 1.52
N ILE A 107 -9.95 -11.01 1.12
CA ILE A 107 -8.65 -10.32 1.13
C ILE A 107 -8.41 -9.74 -0.25
N THR A 108 -8.21 -8.43 -0.33
CA THR A 108 -8.13 -7.73 -1.62
C THR A 108 -6.72 -7.33 -2.01
N SER A 109 -5.75 -7.47 -1.09
CA SER A 109 -4.39 -7.01 -1.31
C SER A 109 -3.33 -7.86 -0.62
N VAL A 110 -2.12 -7.85 -1.17
CA VAL A 110 -0.91 -8.47 -0.60
C VAL A 110 -0.66 -7.99 0.83
N MET A 111 -0.90 -6.72 1.14
CA MET A 111 -0.75 -6.20 2.50
C MET A 111 -1.65 -6.91 3.51
N GLN A 112 -2.93 -7.07 3.19
CA GLN A 112 -3.88 -7.76 4.05
C GLN A 112 -3.50 -9.24 4.21
N THR A 113 -3.03 -9.87 3.13
CA THR A 113 -2.50 -11.24 3.11
C THR A 113 -1.31 -11.41 4.05
N LEU A 114 -0.39 -10.44 4.06
CA LEU A 114 0.79 -10.45 4.94
C LEU A 114 0.41 -10.18 6.40
N LEU A 115 -0.54 -9.28 6.66
CA LEU A 115 -1.09 -9.07 8.01
C LEU A 115 -1.71 -10.35 8.59
N ALA A 116 -2.45 -11.11 7.78
CA ALA A 116 -3.02 -12.39 8.21
C ALA A 116 -1.96 -13.43 8.60
N GLN A 117 -0.72 -13.25 8.13
CA GLN A 117 0.45 -14.06 8.45
C GLN A 117 1.48 -13.28 9.26
N SER A 118 1.04 -12.39 10.16
CA SER A 118 1.93 -11.48 10.89
C SER A 118 3.07 -12.16 11.64
N ALA A 119 2.91 -13.43 12.02
CA ALA A 119 3.94 -14.24 12.68
C ALA A 119 5.18 -14.52 11.80
N LEU A 120 5.08 -14.37 10.48
CA LEU A 120 6.18 -14.56 9.52
C LEU A 120 6.89 -13.25 9.16
N LEU A 121 6.39 -12.12 9.67
CA LEU A 121 6.94 -10.81 9.36
C LEU A 121 8.11 -10.50 10.29
N THR A 122 9.17 -9.94 9.73
CA THR A 122 10.21 -9.30 10.53
C THR A 122 9.65 -8.02 11.19
N GLN A 123 10.36 -7.47 12.19
CA GLN A 123 9.90 -6.27 12.89
C GLN A 123 9.79 -5.04 11.97
N ASP A 124 10.72 -4.90 11.03
CA ASP A 124 10.73 -3.86 10.00
C ASP A 124 9.55 -4.01 9.04
N GLU A 125 9.22 -5.24 8.61
CA GLU A 125 8.05 -5.51 7.78
C GLU A 125 6.75 -5.25 8.53
N SER A 126 6.66 -5.71 9.79
CA SER A 126 5.51 -5.47 10.66
C SER A 126 5.25 -3.97 10.84
N MET A 127 6.28 -3.19 11.17
CA MET A 127 6.18 -1.73 11.29
C MET A 127 5.61 -1.10 10.02
N MET A 128 6.17 -1.45 8.86
CA MET A 128 5.80 -0.88 7.57
C MET A 128 4.37 -1.28 7.16
N ILE A 129 4.01 -2.54 7.34
CA ILE A 129 2.68 -3.04 7.00
C ILE A 129 1.61 -2.39 7.88
N HIS A 130 1.83 -2.26 9.20
CA HIS A 130 0.88 -1.57 10.07
C HIS A 130 0.74 -0.10 9.71
N PHE A 131 1.86 0.58 9.45
CA PHE A 131 1.85 1.99 9.06
C PHE A 131 1.03 2.23 7.78
N PHE A 132 1.19 1.37 6.78
CA PHE A 132 0.45 1.52 5.53
C PHE A 132 -0.99 1.01 5.55
N ASN A 133 -1.38 0.26 6.58
CA ASN A 133 -2.77 -0.07 6.86
C ASN A 133 -3.44 0.95 7.79
N ASN A 134 -2.82 2.13 8.00
CA ASN A 134 -3.30 3.19 8.89
C ASN A 134 -3.46 2.74 10.37
N ASP A 135 -2.76 1.70 10.80
CA ASP A 135 -2.72 1.24 12.19
C ASP A 135 -1.50 1.86 12.90
N LEU A 136 -1.63 3.13 13.28
CA LEU A 136 -0.52 3.93 13.81
C LEU A 136 -0.01 3.42 15.16
N GLU A 137 -0.90 2.90 16.02
CA GLU A 137 -0.52 2.34 17.33
C GLU A 137 0.37 1.09 17.16
N LYS A 138 -0.06 0.12 16.34
CA LYS A 138 0.75 -1.08 16.11
C LYS A 138 2.03 -0.75 15.35
N ALA A 139 1.98 0.21 14.41
CA ALA A 139 3.18 0.71 13.75
C ALA A 139 4.18 1.30 14.75
N TYR A 140 3.71 2.10 15.71
CA TYR A 140 4.55 2.68 16.76
C TYR A 140 5.16 1.60 17.67
N ALA A 141 4.36 0.63 18.10
CA ALA A 141 4.83 -0.48 18.94
C ALA A 141 5.96 -1.27 18.24
N SER A 142 5.77 -1.64 16.97
CA SER A 142 6.81 -2.31 16.18
C SER A 142 8.03 -1.41 15.93
N SER A 143 7.82 -0.09 15.73
CA SER A 143 8.91 0.87 15.53
C SER A 143 9.77 1.07 16.79
N SER A 144 9.21 0.92 17.98
CA SER A 144 9.91 1.17 19.23
C SER A 144 10.91 0.06 19.58
N LEU A 145 10.68 -1.14 19.04
CA LEU A 145 11.53 -2.31 19.22
C LEU A 145 12.55 -2.48 18.08
N LEU A 146 12.45 -1.68 17.01
CA LEU A 146 13.27 -1.83 15.80
C LEU A 146 14.65 -1.19 15.95
N THR A 147 15.69 -2.00 15.76
CA THR A 147 17.08 -1.55 15.61
C THR A 147 17.51 -1.78 14.16
N SER A 148 17.20 -0.84 13.26
CA SER A 148 17.53 -0.96 11.83
C SER A 148 18.54 0.10 11.40
N ASN A 149 19.55 -0.33 10.65
CA ASN A 149 20.56 0.55 10.04
C ASN A 149 20.18 1.00 8.63
N HIS A 150 19.02 0.59 8.11
CA HIS A 150 18.60 0.96 6.76
C HIS A 150 18.04 2.40 6.74
N PRO A 151 18.62 3.33 5.95
CA PRO A 151 18.23 4.75 5.99
C PRO A 151 16.73 5.00 5.76
N THR A 152 16.12 4.25 4.84
CA THR A 152 14.68 4.35 4.57
C THR A 152 13.83 3.89 5.75
N LEU A 153 14.20 2.78 6.41
CA LEU A 153 13.47 2.25 7.56
C LEU A 153 13.60 3.19 8.76
N PHE A 154 14.77 3.79 8.94
CA PHE A 154 14.99 4.80 9.97
C PHE A 154 14.11 6.04 9.75
N ALA A 155 14.04 6.55 8.51
CA ALA A 155 13.15 7.66 8.19
C ALA A 155 11.68 7.34 8.49
N TYR A 156 11.24 6.10 8.20
CA TYR A 156 9.90 5.63 8.57
C TYR A 156 9.70 5.54 10.07
N GLN A 157 10.65 4.97 10.79
CA GLN A 157 10.61 4.87 12.24
C GLN A 157 10.47 6.26 12.88
N THR A 158 11.27 7.25 12.44
CA THR A 158 11.17 8.63 12.91
C THR A 158 9.80 9.23 12.59
N HIS A 159 9.31 9.06 11.36
CA HIS A 159 8.03 9.62 10.94
C HIS A 159 6.84 9.02 11.70
N ILE A 160 6.84 7.71 11.94
CA ILE A 160 5.82 7.01 12.73
C ILE A 160 5.81 7.53 14.18
N LYS A 161 6.99 7.62 14.80
CA LYS A 161 7.13 8.12 16.18
C LYS A 161 6.65 9.56 16.32
N GLN A 162 6.99 10.42 15.36
CA GLN A 162 6.53 11.80 15.34
C GLN A 162 5.00 11.88 15.25
N LYS A 163 4.39 11.18 14.29
CA LYS A 163 2.93 11.18 14.12
C LYS A 163 2.18 10.66 15.34
N TYR A 164 2.72 9.61 15.98
CA TYR A 164 2.11 9.05 17.18
C TYR A 164 2.17 10.04 18.35
N ASN A 165 3.31 10.70 18.54
CA ASN A 165 3.46 11.71 19.59
C ASN A 165 2.55 12.92 19.35
N GLU A 166 2.44 13.40 18.10
CA GLU A 166 1.52 14.50 17.74
C GLU A 166 0.05 14.13 18.04
N ALA A 167 -0.34 12.88 17.79
CA ALA A 167 -1.68 12.40 18.12
C ALA A 167 -1.93 12.37 19.64
N ILE A 168 -0.97 11.87 20.43
CA ILE A 168 -1.04 11.89 21.89
C ILE A 168 -1.11 13.32 22.43
N GLU A 169 -0.29 14.24 21.91
CA GLU A 169 -0.30 15.64 22.33
C GLU A 169 -1.65 16.30 22.05
N PHE A 170 -2.26 15.98 20.90
CA PHE A 170 -3.59 16.47 20.56
C PHE A 170 -4.67 15.92 21.50
N ASP A 171 -4.66 14.62 21.81
CA ASP A 171 -5.60 14.02 22.75
C ASP A 171 -5.46 14.63 24.16
N ASN A 172 -4.23 14.81 24.63
CA ASN A 172 -3.96 15.50 25.90
C ASN A 172 -4.47 16.95 25.90
N LEU A 173 -4.35 17.66 24.78
CA LEU A 173 -4.88 19.02 24.64
C LEU A 173 -6.41 19.02 24.72
N LEU A 174 -7.09 18.09 24.07
CA LEU A 174 -8.55 17.96 24.15
C LEU A 174 -8.99 17.65 25.58
N ASP A 175 -8.32 16.72 26.26
CA ASP A 175 -8.60 16.37 27.66
C ASP A 175 -8.41 17.56 28.61
N ASN A 176 -7.49 18.47 28.29
CA ASN A 176 -7.28 19.69 29.07
C ASN A 176 -8.33 20.78 28.78
N LEU A 177 -8.88 20.84 27.56
CA LEU A 177 -9.93 21.80 27.18
C LEU A 177 -11.34 21.37 27.61
N LEU A 178 -11.56 20.06 27.78
CA LEU A 178 -12.85 19.48 28.17
C LEU A 178 -13.00 19.30 29.70
N LYS A 179 -12.01 19.71 30.49
CA LYS A 179 -12.05 19.83 31.95
C LYS A 179 -12.53 21.21 32.39
#